data_AF-A0A7L1NDA8-F1
#
_entry.id   AF-A0A7L1NDA8-F1
#
_cell.length_a   1.000
_cell.length_b   1.000
_cell.length_c   1.000
_cell.angle_alpha   90.00
_cell.angle_beta   90.00
_cell.angle_gamma   90.00
#
_symmetry.space_group_name_H-M   'P 1'
#
loop_
_entity.id
_entity.type
_entity.pdbx_description
1 polymer ?
#
loop_
_entity_poly.entity_id
_entity_poly.type
_entity_poly.pdbx_seq_one_letter_code
_entity_poly.pdbx_strand_id
1 'polypeptide(L)'
;QALTHMAELHLCRDKYRYFACLLRERFEKNKDVRDMVRATELLKAGEDEFWANQHPQPYGFSDSLGGTSYERHECYRVRPPRAWLCRGSAWESFKGALTGLCLDSAVHLTVACEALPPACKEGHLPPLWWQYVTRPHETPM
;
A
#
# COMPACT_ATOMS: atom_id res chain seq x y z
N GLN A 1 -11.15 9.07 2.05
CA GLN A 1 -12.40 8.38 2.45
C GLN A 1 -13.62 9.28 2.25
N ALA A 2 -13.77 10.41 2.96
CA ALA A 2 -14.96 11.27 2.77
C ALA A 2 -15.22 11.71 1.30
N LEU A 3 -14.18 12.09 0.56
CA LEU A 3 -14.32 12.49 -0.85
C LEU A 3 -14.75 11.36 -1.80
N THR A 4 -14.36 10.11 -1.55
CA THR A 4 -14.77 8.98 -2.39
C THR A 4 -16.25 8.67 -2.20
N HIS A 5 -16.71 8.60 -0.94
CA HIS A 5 -18.13 8.44 -0.64
C HIS A 5 -18.98 9.62 -1.13
N MET A 6 -18.47 10.86 -1.07
CA MET A 6 -19.16 12.03 -1.64
C MET A 6 -19.34 11.94 -3.16
N ALA A 7 -18.39 11.33 -3.87
CA ALA A 7 -18.50 11.11 -5.32
C ALA A 7 -19.57 10.06 -5.67
N GLU A 8 -19.83 9.12 -4.76
CA GLU A 8 -20.85 8.09 -4.93
C GLU A 8 -22.24 8.61 -4.57
N LEU A 9 -22.36 9.36 -3.47
CA LEU A 9 -23.59 10.04 -3.09
C LEU A 9 -24.05 11.03 -4.18
N HIS A 10 -23.10 11.62 -4.91
CA HIS A 10 -23.36 12.56 -5.99
C HIS A 10 -22.85 12.05 -7.33
N LEU A 11 -23.68 11.24 -8.00
CA LEU A 11 -23.37 10.66 -9.32
C LEU A 11 -22.94 11.72 -10.36
N CYS A 12 -23.55 12.90 -10.34
CA CYS A 12 -23.20 14.00 -11.25
C CYS A 12 -21.87 14.67 -10.83
N ARG A 13 -20.93 14.78 -11.78
CA ARG A 13 -19.59 15.34 -11.53
C ARG A 13 -19.60 16.79 -11.05
N ASP A 14 -20.52 17.61 -11.55
CA ASP A 14 -20.61 19.03 -11.20
C ASP A 14 -21.07 19.22 -9.75
N LYS A 15 -22.09 18.45 -9.33
CA LYS A 15 -22.59 18.43 -7.96
C LYS A 15 -21.48 17.95 -7.01
N TYR A 16 -20.81 16.87 -7.37
CA TYR A 16 -19.67 16.37 -6.61
C TYR A 16 -18.59 17.44 -6.41
N ARG A 17 -18.17 18.12 -7.49
CA ARG A 17 -17.14 19.17 -7.41
C ARG A 17 -17.52 20.29 -6.45
N TYR A 18 -18.78 20.73 -6.49
CA TYR A 18 -19.30 21.74 -5.57
C TYR A 18 -19.19 21.29 -4.10
N PHE A 19 -19.73 20.11 -3.77
CA PHE A 19 -19.68 19.61 -2.40
C PHE A 19 -18.27 19.28 -1.93
N ALA A 20 -17.39 18.79 -2.81
CA ALA A 20 -15.99 18.53 -2.48
C ALA A 20 -15.24 19.81 -2.07
N CYS A 21 -15.51 20.94 -2.75
CA CYS A 21 -14.95 22.24 -2.37
C CYS A 21 -15.47 22.70 -1.01
N LEU A 22 -16.77 22.57 -0.74
CA LEU A 22 -17.35 22.91 0.57
C LEU A 22 -16.76 22.06 1.70
N LEU A 23 -16.57 20.76 1.47
CA LEU A 23 -15.95 19.88 2.46
C LEU A 23 -14.50 20.30 2.74
N ARG A 24 -13.73 20.62 1.70
CA ARG A 24 -12.36 21.13 1.86
C ARG A 24 -12.32 22.43 2.66
N GLU A 25 -13.24 23.35 2.42
CA GLU A 25 -13.35 24.61 3.18
C GLU A 25 -13.57 24.35 4.67
N ARG A 26 -14.38 23.34 5.04
CA ARG A 26 -14.60 22.94 6.45
C ARG A 26 -13.31 22.45 7.11
N PHE A 27 -12.53 21.63 6.39
CA PHE A 27 -11.23 21.16 6.90
C PHE A 27 -10.22 22.31 7.03
N GLU A 28 -10.19 23.25 6.06
CA GLU A 28 -9.27 24.38 6.10
C GLU A 28 -9.54 25.30 7.31
N LYS A 29 -10.81 25.52 7.68
CA LYS A 29 -11.19 26.29 8.90
C LYS A 29 -10.59 25.74 10.19
N ASN A 30 -10.36 24.42 10.26
CA ASN A 30 -9.86 23.73 11.45
C ASN A 30 -8.38 23.34 11.34
N LYS A 31 -7.66 23.82 10.32
CA LYS A 31 -6.26 23.46 10.05
C LYS A 31 -5.28 23.99 11.10
N ASP A 32 -5.53 25.19 11.62
CA ASP A 32 -4.60 25.90 12.50
C ASP A 32 -4.87 25.67 14.00
N VAL A 33 -5.64 24.63 14.36
CA VAL A 33 -5.89 24.25 15.76
C VAL A 33 -4.63 23.66 16.36
N ARG A 34 -4.05 24.32 17.38
CA ARG A 34 -2.81 23.89 18.05
C ARG A 34 -3.02 22.86 19.15
N ASP A 35 -4.19 22.86 19.77
CA ASP A 35 -4.50 21.97 20.89
C ASP A 35 -4.78 20.55 20.39
N MET A 36 -3.88 19.61 20.71
CA MET A 36 -4.00 18.22 20.24
C MET A 36 -5.27 17.53 20.75
N VAL A 37 -5.71 17.83 21.97
CA VAL A 37 -6.95 17.23 22.54
C VAL A 37 -8.16 17.66 21.71
N ARG A 38 -8.29 18.96 21.46
CA ARG A 38 -9.36 19.51 20.62
C ARG A 38 -9.30 18.98 19.20
N ALA A 39 -8.11 18.82 18.62
CA ALA A 39 -7.95 18.20 17.31
C ALA A 39 -8.45 16.75 17.30
N THR A 40 -8.17 15.97 18.34
CA THR A 40 -8.70 14.59 18.45
C THR A 40 -10.21 14.52 18.64
N GLU A 41 -10.80 15.48 19.37
CA GLU A 41 -12.26 15.56 19.53
C GLU A 41 -12.94 15.90 18.20
N LEU A 42 -12.39 16.85 17.44
CA LEU A 42 -12.86 17.19 16.10
C LEU A 42 -12.73 16.03 15.13
N LEU A 43 -11.64 15.24 15.23
CA LEU A 43 -11.47 14.04 14.42
C LEU A 43 -12.52 12.99 14.76
N LYS A 44 -12.76 12.70 16.04
CA LYS A 44 -13.81 11.76 16.48
C LYS A 44 -15.19 12.20 16.00
N ALA A 45 -15.55 13.47 16.19
CA ALA A 45 -16.82 14.01 15.72
C ALA A 45 -16.96 13.93 14.18
N GLY A 46 -15.86 14.15 13.44
CA GLY A 46 -15.82 14.00 11.99
C GLY A 46 -15.97 12.54 11.53
N GLU A 47 -15.40 11.59 12.26
CA GLU A 47 -15.57 10.15 12.02
C GLU A 47 -17.01 9.70 12.29
N ASP A 48 -17.65 10.20 13.34
CA ASP A 48 -19.05 9.91 13.67
C ASP A 48 -20.01 10.49 12.60
N GLU A 49 -19.81 11.76 12.18
CA GLU A 49 -20.57 12.37 11.07
C GLU A 49 -20.37 11.57 9.78
N PHE A 50 -19.12 11.15 9.51
CA PHE A 50 -18.81 10.36 8.33
C PHE A 50 -19.52 9.00 8.37
N TRP A 51 -19.46 8.28 9.49
CA TRP A 51 -20.08 6.96 9.67
C TRP A 51 -21.59 6.99 9.46
N ALA A 52 -22.27 8.01 9.99
CA ALA A 52 -23.73 8.16 9.82
C ALA A 52 -24.16 8.39 8.36
N ASN A 53 -23.28 8.98 7.54
CA ASN A 53 -23.59 9.43 6.18
C ASN A 53 -22.88 8.60 5.09
N GLN A 54 -22.30 7.45 5.41
CA GLN A 54 -21.61 6.63 4.41
C GLN A 54 -22.59 6.06 3.38
N HIS A 55 -22.14 6.01 2.13
CA HIS A 55 -22.88 5.28 1.10
C HIS A 55 -22.86 3.77 1.42
N PRO A 56 -24.01 3.06 1.43
CA PRO A 56 -24.08 1.65 1.82
C PRO A 56 -23.21 0.72 0.98
N GLN A 57 -23.01 1.05 -0.31
CA GLN A 57 -22.18 0.28 -1.23
C GLN A 57 -21.15 1.20 -1.87
N PRO A 58 -19.96 1.35 -1.27
CA PRO A 58 -18.96 2.24 -1.83
C PRO A 58 -18.40 1.76 -3.16
N TYR A 59 -17.94 2.68 -3.97
CA TYR A 59 -17.26 2.42 -5.23
C TYR A 59 -15.84 1.95 -4.93
N GLY A 60 -15.66 0.63 -5.00
CA GLY A 60 -14.34 0.00 -5.01
C GLY A 60 -13.73 0.07 -6.42
N PHE A 61 -12.45 0.44 -6.52
CA PHE A 61 -11.72 0.26 -7.77
C PHE A 61 -11.63 -1.23 -8.09
N SER A 62 -11.72 -1.58 -9.37
CA SER A 62 -11.80 -2.98 -9.80
C SER A 62 -10.68 -3.85 -9.24
N ASP A 63 -9.43 -3.35 -9.26
CA ASP A 63 -8.24 -4.06 -8.78
C ASP A 63 -7.91 -3.81 -7.30
N SER A 64 -8.67 -2.95 -6.62
CA SER A 64 -8.49 -2.74 -5.18
C SER A 64 -9.07 -3.90 -4.37
N LEU A 65 -8.63 -4.06 -3.12
CA LEU A 65 -9.19 -5.03 -2.18
C LEU A 65 -10.73 -4.89 -2.12
N GLY A 66 -11.46 -5.97 -2.42
CA GLY A 66 -12.93 -5.97 -2.47
C GLY A 66 -13.55 -5.47 -3.80
N GLY A 67 -12.72 -5.11 -4.78
CA GLY A 67 -13.14 -4.80 -6.14
C GLY A 67 -13.51 -6.05 -6.95
N THR A 68 -14.17 -5.85 -8.09
CA THR A 68 -14.70 -6.95 -8.92
C THR A 68 -13.64 -7.71 -9.72
N SER A 69 -12.43 -7.16 -9.91
CA SER A 69 -11.29 -7.83 -10.55
C SER A 69 -10.14 -8.11 -9.59
N TYR A 70 -10.34 -7.87 -8.28
CA TYR A 70 -9.34 -8.17 -7.26
C TYR A 70 -8.89 -9.64 -7.36
N GLU A 71 -7.57 -9.85 -7.42
CA GLU A 71 -6.92 -11.16 -7.56
C GLU A 71 -7.34 -12.00 -8.79
N ARG A 72 -8.10 -11.43 -9.74
CA ARG A 72 -8.53 -12.13 -10.97
C ARG A 72 -7.36 -12.73 -11.74
N HIS A 73 -6.24 -12.01 -11.77
CA HIS A 73 -5.04 -12.41 -12.49
C HIS A 73 -4.01 -13.16 -11.62
N GLU A 74 -4.27 -13.36 -10.33
CA GLU A 74 -3.34 -14.06 -9.41
C GLU A 74 -3.09 -15.51 -9.85
N CYS A 75 -4.08 -16.18 -10.43
CA CYS A 75 -3.93 -17.55 -10.94
C CYS A 75 -2.94 -17.67 -12.11
N TYR A 76 -2.70 -16.58 -12.85
CA TYR A 76 -1.71 -16.51 -13.93
C TYR A 76 -0.36 -15.96 -13.44
N ARG A 77 -0.28 -15.44 -12.21
CA ARG A 77 1.00 -15.02 -11.64
C ARG A 77 1.84 -16.26 -11.36
N VAL A 78 2.82 -16.50 -12.21
CA VAL A 78 3.81 -17.55 -12.01
C VAL A 78 4.71 -17.11 -10.84
N ARG A 79 4.32 -17.48 -9.62
CA ARG A 79 5.14 -17.25 -8.42
C ARG A 79 6.51 -17.92 -8.63
N PRO A 80 7.65 -17.35 -8.16
CA PRO A 80 8.97 -17.88 -8.43
C PRO A 80 9.10 -19.40 -8.26
N PRO A 81 8.57 -20.08 -7.21
CA PRO A 81 8.54 -21.55 -7.12
C PRO A 81 8.11 -22.29 -8.40
N ARG A 82 7.18 -21.73 -9.18
CA ARG A 82 6.75 -22.24 -10.49
C ARG A 82 7.51 -21.66 -11.68
N ALA A 83 8.11 -20.47 -11.57
CA ALA A 83 9.05 -19.96 -12.58
C ALA A 83 10.36 -20.76 -12.61
N TRP A 84 10.79 -21.33 -11.47
CA TRP A 84 11.90 -22.28 -11.37
C TRP A 84 11.59 -23.64 -12.04
N LEU A 85 10.31 -23.99 -12.25
CA LEU A 85 9.92 -25.21 -12.96
C LEU A 85 10.03 -25.07 -14.49
N CYS A 86 9.88 -23.85 -15.03
CA CYS A 86 10.02 -23.60 -16.48
C CYS A 86 11.48 -23.33 -16.90
N ARG A 87 12.33 -22.83 -16.01
CA ARG A 87 13.79 -22.79 -16.20
C ARG A 87 14.39 -23.97 -15.45
N GLY A 88 14.47 -25.13 -16.12
CA GLY A 88 15.24 -26.25 -15.62
C GLY A 88 16.64 -25.77 -15.21
N SER A 89 17.10 -26.23 -14.04
CA SER A 89 18.42 -26.08 -13.42
C SER A 89 18.69 -24.93 -12.43
N ALA A 90 19.36 -25.33 -11.35
CA ALA A 90 20.14 -24.54 -10.38
C ALA A 90 19.44 -23.90 -9.16
N TRP A 91 18.94 -24.71 -8.23
CA TRP A 91 18.76 -24.29 -6.82
C TRP A 91 19.73 -24.98 -5.84
N GLU A 92 20.28 -26.15 -6.17
CA GLU A 92 21.24 -26.82 -5.27
C GLU A 92 22.62 -26.13 -5.22
N SER A 93 23.00 -25.38 -6.27
CA SER A 93 24.30 -24.70 -6.31
C SER A 93 24.33 -23.36 -5.57
N PHE A 94 23.19 -22.69 -5.37
CA PHE A 94 23.16 -21.33 -4.79
C PHE A 94 23.04 -21.32 -3.25
N LYS A 95 22.51 -22.39 -2.65
CA LYS A 95 22.48 -22.56 -1.18
C LYS A 95 23.88 -22.69 -0.57
N GLY A 96 24.88 -23.14 -1.34
CA GLY A 96 26.26 -23.27 -0.88
C GLY A 96 27.03 -21.95 -0.75
N ALA A 97 26.51 -20.83 -1.24
CA ALA A 97 27.24 -19.56 -1.29
C ALA A 97 26.77 -18.51 -0.25
N LEU A 98 25.68 -18.77 0.48
CA LEU A 98 25.14 -17.84 1.50
C LEU A 98 25.65 -18.09 2.92
N THR A 99 26.51 -19.10 3.11
CA THR A 99 27.29 -19.30 4.33
C THR A 99 28.68 -18.72 4.14
N GLY A 100 28.79 -17.40 4.21
CA GLY A 100 30.10 -16.75 4.09
C GLY A 100 30.04 -15.24 4.00
N LEU A 101 29.92 -14.60 5.17
CA LEU A 101 30.29 -13.20 5.47
C LEU A 101 29.31 -12.14 4.91
N CYS A 102 28.84 -11.15 5.67
CA CYS A 102 29.35 -10.52 6.89
C CYS A 102 28.15 -10.02 7.70
N LEU A 103 27.94 -10.64 8.87
CA LEU A 103 26.91 -10.30 9.85
C LEU A 103 27.52 -9.43 10.96
N ASP A 104 28.57 -8.67 10.66
CA ASP A 104 29.39 -7.99 11.68
C ASP A 104 28.93 -6.57 11.99
N SER A 105 27.69 -6.22 11.68
CA SER A 105 27.09 -4.96 12.17
C SER A 105 25.63 -5.11 12.58
N ALA A 106 25.17 -6.33 12.86
CA ALA A 106 23.94 -6.53 13.64
C ALA A 106 24.25 -6.33 15.13
N VAL A 107 24.58 -5.09 15.50
CA VAL A 107 24.55 -4.67 16.90
C VAL A 107 23.10 -4.79 17.36
N HIS A 108 22.77 -5.88 18.04
CA HIS A 108 21.81 -5.97 19.14
C HIS A 108 20.56 -5.06 19.07
N LEU A 109 19.89 -4.99 17.93
CA LEU A 109 18.65 -4.26 17.74
C LEU A 109 17.69 -5.18 17.00
N THR A 110 16.67 -5.62 17.73
CA THR A 110 15.38 -5.97 17.15
C THR A 110 15.07 -5.02 15.99
N VAL A 111 14.74 -5.56 14.81
CA VAL A 111 14.30 -4.76 13.66
C VAL A 111 13.14 -3.86 14.13
N ALA A 112 13.41 -2.57 14.34
CA ALA A 112 12.45 -1.64 14.91
C ALA A 112 11.42 -1.16 13.89
N CYS A 113 11.68 -1.38 12.59
CA CYS A 113 10.85 -0.96 11.48
C CYS A 113 11.08 -1.88 10.27
N GLU A 114 10.05 -2.11 9.45
CA GLU A 114 10.10 -2.92 8.22
C GLU A 114 10.95 -2.30 7.09
N ALA A 115 11.43 -1.07 7.28
CA ALA A 115 12.25 -0.37 6.30
C ALA A 115 13.61 -1.07 6.09
N LEU A 116 13.85 -1.55 4.87
CA LEU A 116 15.14 -2.12 4.48
C LEU A 116 16.14 -1.01 4.13
N PRO A 117 17.41 -1.14 4.57
CA PRO A 117 18.43 -0.15 4.20
C PRO A 117 18.73 -0.21 2.70
N PRO A 118 19.04 0.93 2.06
CA PRO A 118 19.51 0.95 0.67
C PRO A 118 20.92 0.32 0.56
N ALA A 119 21.39 0.07 -0.65
CA ALA A 119 22.76 -0.37 -0.88
C ALA A 119 23.76 0.72 -0.45
N CYS A 120 24.71 0.38 0.42
CA CYS A 120 25.64 1.34 1.00
C CYS A 120 26.95 1.54 0.22
N LYS A 121 27.20 0.74 -0.83
CA LYS A 121 28.46 0.72 -1.58
C LYS A 121 28.20 0.59 -3.08
N GLU A 122 29.04 1.22 -3.89
CA GLU A 122 28.97 1.13 -5.35
C GLU A 122 29.16 -0.33 -5.80
N GLY A 123 28.28 -0.81 -6.69
CA GLY A 123 28.25 -2.20 -7.15
C GLY A 123 27.53 -3.21 -6.24
N HIS A 124 27.09 -2.83 -5.03
CA HIS A 124 26.28 -3.70 -4.18
C HIS A 124 24.78 -3.53 -4.44
N LEU A 125 24.02 -4.62 -4.35
CA LEU A 125 22.56 -4.62 -4.47
C LEU A 125 21.90 -4.50 -3.08
N PRO A 126 20.73 -3.85 -2.97
CA PRO A 126 20.00 -3.75 -1.71
C PRO A 126 19.61 -5.14 -1.15
N PRO A 127 19.49 -5.31 0.18
CA PRO A 127 19.03 -6.58 0.75
C PRO A 127 17.62 -6.92 0.25
N LEU A 128 17.34 -8.22 0.03
CA LEU A 128 16.05 -8.77 -0.42
C LEU A 128 15.50 -8.19 -1.75
N TRP A 129 16.30 -7.44 -2.52
CA TRP A 129 15.90 -6.77 -3.76
C TRP A 129 15.22 -7.71 -4.78
N TRP A 130 15.70 -8.96 -4.86
CA TRP A 130 15.27 -9.94 -5.85
C TRP A 130 13.75 -10.15 -5.85
N GLN A 131 13.13 -10.31 -4.67
CA GLN A 131 11.69 -10.59 -4.57
C GLN A 131 10.83 -9.44 -5.12
N TYR A 132 11.31 -8.20 -5.01
CA TYR A 132 10.62 -7.01 -5.50
C TYR A 132 10.84 -6.79 -7.00
N VAL A 133 12.08 -7.00 -7.47
CA VAL A 133 12.44 -6.77 -8.88
C VAL A 133 11.94 -7.89 -9.78
N THR A 134 11.92 -9.13 -9.31
CA THR A 134 11.41 -10.29 -10.06
C THR A 134 9.95 -10.61 -9.73
N ARG A 135 9.20 -9.64 -9.19
CA ARG A 135 7.77 -9.83 -8.93
C ARG A 135 7.04 -10.13 -10.25
N PRO A 136 6.10 -11.10 -10.30
CA PRO A 136 5.28 -11.32 -11.49
C PRO A 136 4.52 -10.04 -11.88
N HIS A 137 4.30 -9.85 -13.19
CA HIS A 137 3.48 -8.74 -13.66
C HIS A 137 2.05 -8.85 -13.13
N GLU A 138 1.40 -7.71 -12.89
CA GLU A 138 0.04 -7.69 -12.34
C GLU A 138 -0.97 -8.30 -13.33
N THR A 139 -0.76 -8.09 -14.63
CA THR A 139 -1.51 -8.70 -15.75
C THR A 139 -0.56 -9.49 -16.67
N PRO A 140 -0.26 -10.76 -16.38
CA PRO A 140 0.71 -11.54 -17.17
C PRO A 140 0.15 -12.11 -18.50
N MET A 141 -1.08 -11.74 -18.87
CA MET A 141 -1.79 -12.15 -20.11
C MET A 141 -1.92 -10.96 -21.06
#